data_AF-A0A1F9Q721-F1
#
_entry.id   AF-A0A1F9Q721-F1
#
_cell.length_a   1.000
_cell.length_b   1.000
_cell.length_c   1.000
_cell.angle_alpha   90.00
_cell.angle_beta   90.00
_cell.angle_gamma   90.00
#
_symmetry.space_group_name_H-M   'P 1'
#
loop_
_entity.id
_entity.type
_entity.pdbx_description
1 polymer ?
#
loop_
_entity_poly.entity_id
_entity_poly.type
_entity_poly.pdbx_seq_one_letter_code
_entity_poly.pdbx_strand_id
1 'polypeptide(L)'
;VMAAAFFGFHIGAVCVPLFLMAHNVFLKEKLGISWFTLSTRAADILTWIAVISLLFLILRRLVLPEVRILTDKKDWGILLISMAPFITGLLARYQVGDYSFWLTAHILTGEIVLFAIPFTKLSHVFLFFASRAQLGMDFGIKRGGIRGTKMAW
;
A
#
# COMPACT_ATOMS: atom_id res chain seq x y z
N VAL A 1 -18.66 6.17 0.68
CA VAL A 1 -17.69 6.10 1.80
C VAL A 1 -16.63 5.02 1.61
N MET A 2 -16.99 3.74 1.50
CA MET A 2 -15.98 2.66 1.42
C MET A 2 -15.04 2.74 0.21
N ALA A 3 -15.54 3.14 -0.96
CA ALA A 3 -14.70 3.37 -2.13
C ALA A 3 -13.68 4.50 -1.89
N ALA A 4 -14.11 5.61 -1.27
CA ALA A 4 -13.24 6.72 -0.94
C ALA A 4 -12.16 6.31 0.08
N ALA A 5 -12.51 5.52 1.10
CA ALA A 5 -11.51 4.98 2.03
C ALA A 5 -10.53 4.04 1.32
N PHE A 6 -11.02 3.14 0.46
CA PHE A 6 -10.16 2.27 -0.33
C PHE A 6 -9.16 3.08 -1.17
N PHE A 7 -9.63 4.02 -1.99
CA PHE A 7 -8.75 4.82 -2.84
C PHE A 7 -7.86 5.76 -2.03
N GLY A 8 -8.39 6.40 -0.98
CA GLY A 8 -7.64 7.28 -0.10
C GLY A 8 -6.45 6.57 0.55
N PHE A 9 -6.66 5.34 1.03
CA PHE A 9 -5.57 4.50 1.55
C PHE A 9 -4.53 4.19 0.48
N HIS A 10 -4.93 3.71 -0.69
CA HIS A 10 -3.98 3.29 -1.73
C HIS A 10 -3.21 4.48 -2.35
N ILE A 11 -3.86 5.61 -2.56
CA ILE A 11 -3.20 6.82 -3.06
C ILE A 11 -2.13 7.26 -2.06
N GLY A 12 -2.46 7.35 -0.76
CA GLY A 12 -1.46 7.69 0.25
C GLY A 12 -0.36 6.64 0.36
N ALA A 13 -0.69 5.35 0.28
CA ALA A 13 0.27 4.26 0.39
C ALA A 13 1.23 4.12 -0.79
N VAL A 14 0.85 4.61 -1.96
CA VAL A 14 1.73 4.66 -3.13
C VAL A 14 2.46 6.01 -3.20
N CYS A 15 1.74 7.12 -3.10
CA CYS A 15 2.32 8.44 -3.33
C CYS A 15 3.27 8.89 -2.21
N VAL A 16 2.96 8.60 -0.94
CA VAL A 16 3.79 9.08 0.18
C VAL A 16 5.16 8.39 0.19
N PRO A 17 5.28 7.04 0.14
CA PRO A 17 6.59 6.40 0.18
C PRO A 17 7.44 6.68 -1.07
N LEU A 18 6.82 6.90 -2.23
CA LEU A 18 7.54 7.13 -3.48
C LEU A 18 7.98 8.58 -3.69
N PHE A 19 7.19 9.56 -3.27
CA PHE A 19 7.41 10.97 -3.62
C PHE A 19 7.67 11.90 -2.43
N LEU A 20 7.63 11.40 -1.19
CA LEU A 20 8.03 12.22 -0.04
C LEU A 20 9.53 12.51 -0.09
N MET A 21 9.92 13.75 0.20
CA MET A 21 11.31 14.22 0.16
C MET A 21 12.28 13.32 0.95
N ALA A 22 11.91 12.90 2.16
CA ALA A 22 12.75 12.03 2.99
C ALA A 22 13.04 10.67 2.31
N HIS A 23 12.05 10.07 1.64
CA HIS A 23 12.23 8.82 0.90
C HIS A 23 13.05 9.03 -0.37
N ASN A 24 12.86 10.16 -1.07
CA ASN A 24 13.67 10.49 -2.24
C ASN A 24 15.14 10.74 -1.90
N VAL A 25 15.46 11.34 -0.75
CA VAL A 25 16.84 11.48 -0.27
C VAL A 25 17.44 10.09 -0.03
N PHE A 26 16.72 9.21 0.66
CA PHE A 26 17.15 7.83 0.87
C PHE A 26 17.40 7.08 -0.45
N LEU A 27 16.47 7.18 -1.42
CA LEU A 27 16.62 6.57 -2.74
C LEU A 27 17.84 7.12 -3.50
N LYS A 28 18.10 8.43 -3.41
CA LYS A 28 19.26 9.04 -4.03
C LYS A 28 20.57 8.57 -3.40
N GLU A 29 20.61 8.43 -2.07
CA GLU A 29 21.80 7.98 -1.36
C GLU A 29 22.11 6.50 -1.57
N LYS A 30 21.07 5.64 -1.67
CA LYS A 30 21.24 4.18 -1.78
C LYS A 30 21.28 3.68 -3.22
N LEU A 31 20.49 4.28 -4.10
CA LEU A 31 20.30 3.81 -5.48
C LEU A 31 20.75 4.84 -6.53
N GLY A 32 21.11 6.07 -6.14
CA GLY A 32 21.49 7.14 -7.07
C GLY A 32 20.30 7.73 -7.86
N ILE A 33 19.07 7.33 -7.56
CA ILE A 33 17.86 7.74 -8.29
C ILE A 33 17.09 8.78 -7.46
N SER A 34 16.60 9.83 -8.12
CA SER A 34 15.72 10.82 -7.50
C SER A 34 14.48 11.07 -8.35
N TRP A 35 13.31 11.12 -7.71
CA TRP A 35 12.04 11.41 -8.36
C TRP A 35 11.54 12.83 -8.06
N PHE A 36 10.41 13.20 -8.67
CA PHE A 36 9.64 14.37 -8.25
C PHE A 36 9.28 14.26 -6.76
N THR A 37 9.32 15.40 -6.06
CA THR A 37 8.99 15.49 -4.63
C THR A 37 7.64 16.16 -4.43
N LEU A 38 6.78 15.56 -3.61
CA LEU A 38 5.55 16.19 -3.16
C LEU A 38 5.86 17.34 -2.19
N SER A 39 5.01 18.36 -2.19
CA SER A 39 5.07 19.39 -1.15
C SER A 39 4.79 18.78 0.22
N THR A 40 5.43 19.30 1.27
CA THR A 40 5.25 18.79 2.63
C THR A 40 3.78 18.77 3.05
N ARG A 41 3.03 19.82 2.71
CA ARG A 41 1.58 19.91 3.02
C ARG A 41 0.78 18.82 2.31
N ALA A 42 1.06 18.57 1.04
CA ALA A 42 0.36 17.53 0.28
C ALA A 42 0.66 16.14 0.86
N ALA A 43 1.92 15.88 1.23
CA ALA A 43 2.30 14.63 1.86
C ALA A 43 1.61 14.44 3.22
N ASP A 44 1.62 15.45 4.09
CA ASP A 44 0.96 15.40 5.40
C ASP A 44 -0.56 15.09 5.25
N ILE A 45 -1.24 15.75 4.29
CA ILE A 45 -2.66 15.49 3.99
C ILE A 45 -2.86 14.04 3.50
N LEU A 46 -2.05 13.57 2.56
CA LEU A 46 -2.16 12.21 2.02
C LEU A 46 -1.91 11.15 3.10
N THR A 47 -0.96 11.38 4.00
CA THR A 47 -0.68 10.50 5.12
C THR A 47 -1.87 10.42 6.07
N TRP A 48 -2.47 11.55 6.44
CA TRP A 48 -3.68 11.54 7.28
C TRP A 48 -4.88 10.89 6.59
N ILE A 49 -5.08 11.14 5.30
CA ILE A 49 -6.11 10.45 4.51
C ILE A 49 -5.89 8.94 4.54
N ALA A 50 -4.65 8.47 4.40
CA ALA A 50 -4.33 7.05 4.45
C ALA A 50 -4.63 6.42 5.82
N VAL A 51 -4.22 7.09 6.91
CA VAL A 51 -4.48 6.63 8.28
C VAL A 51 -5.98 6.56 8.56
N ILE A 52 -6.73 7.63 8.30
CA ILE A 52 -8.18 7.68 8.51
C ILE A 52 -8.89 6.61 7.67
N SER A 53 -8.48 6.48 6.41
CA SER A 53 -9.02 5.45 5.50
C SER A 53 -8.80 4.04 6.02
N LEU A 54 -7.60 3.75 6.54
CA LEU A 54 -7.29 2.43 7.10
C LEU A 54 -8.09 2.15 8.37
N LEU A 55 -8.30 3.16 9.22
CA LEU A 55 -9.20 3.06 10.37
C LEU A 55 -10.64 2.73 9.95
N PHE A 56 -11.15 3.33 8.87
CA PHE A 56 -12.47 2.96 8.32
C PHE A 56 -12.50 1.53 7.78
N LEU A 57 -11.43 1.04 7.15
CA LEU A 57 -11.33 -0.33 6.66
C LEU A 57 -11.27 -1.34 7.83
N ILE A 58 -10.61 -0.99 8.92
CA ILE A 58 -10.62 -1.74 10.19
C ILE A 58 -12.03 -1.74 10.78
N LEU A 59 -12.66 -0.57 10.91
CA LEU A 59 -14.01 -0.45 11.46
C LEU A 59 -15.03 -1.27 10.66
N ARG A 60 -14.95 -1.25 9.33
CA ARG A 60 -15.80 -2.09 8.47
C ARG A 60 -15.70 -3.57 8.84
N ARG A 61 -14.49 -4.05 9.11
CA ARG A 61 -14.22 -5.44 9.49
C ARG A 61 -14.69 -5.77 10.89
N LEU A 62 -14.71 -4.76 11.76
CA LEU A 62 -15.27 -4.85 13.11
C LEU A 62 -16.78 -4.71 13.15
N VAL A 63 -17.46 -4.09 12.19
CA VAL A 63 -18.91 -3.84 12.28
C VAL A 63 -19.72 -4.79 11.39
N LEU A 64 -19.26 -5.05 10.17
CA LEU A 64 -20.01 -5.85 9.20
C LEU A 64 -19.75 -7.35 9.39
N PRO A 65 -20.76 -8.16 9.76
CA PRO A 65 -20.61 -9.60 9.96
C PRO A 65 -20.06 -10.32 8.73
N GLU A 66 -20.46 -9.89 7.53
CA GLU A 66 -20.09 -10.50 6.25
C GLU A 66 -18.58 -10.45 6.01
N VAL A 67 -17.93 -9.36 6.43
CA VAL A 67 -16.48 -9.20 6.31
C VAL A 67 -15.78 -9.87 7.49
N ARG A 68 -16.37 -9.80 8.68
CA ARG A 68 -15.80 -10.35 9.91
C ARG A 68 -15.67 -11.88 9.85
N ILE A 69 -16.68 -12.57 9.32
CA ILE A 69 -16.69 -14.04 9.19
C ILE A 69 -15.59 -14.52 8.24
N LEU A 70 -15.21 -13.72 7.25
CA LEU A 70 -14.16 -14.02 6.27
C LEU A 70 -12.76 -13.53 6.69
N THR A 71 -12.63 -12.98 7.90
CA THR A 71 -11.39 -12.36 8.37
C THR A 71 -10.60 -13.32 9.26
N ASP A 72 -9.36 -13.58 8.86
CA ASP A 72 -8.43 -14.39 9.67
C ASP A 72 -7.47 -13.52 10.50
N LYS A 73 -6.76 -14.15 11.44
CA LYS A 73 -5.69 -13.50 12.23
C LYS A 73 -4.61 -12.86 11.34
N LYS A 74 -4.32 -13.46 10.18
CA LYS A 74 -3.35 -12.94 9.21
C LYS A 74 -3.80 -11.60 8.61
N ASP A 75 -5.11 -11.42 8.40
CA ASP A 75 -5.66 -10.16 7.87
C ASP A 75 -5.50 -9.01 8.86
N TRP A 76 -5.70 -9.28 10.15
CA TRP A 76 -5.44 -8.31 11.20
C TRP A 76 -3.96 -7.93 11.27
N GLY A 77 -3.06 -8.92 11.20
CA GLY A 77 -1.62 -8.67 11.16
C GLY A 77 -1.21 -7.79 9.99
N ILE A 78 -1.73 -8.05 8.78
CA ILE A 78 -1.44 -7.25 7.58
C ILE A 78 -1.94 -5.82 7.74
N LEU A 79 -3.15 -5.61 8.27
CA LEU A 79 -3.67 -4.25 8.49
C LEU A 79 -2.80 -3.45 9.46
N LEU A 80 -2.33 -4.08 10.55
CA LEU A 80 -1.45 -3.43 11.52
C LEU A 80 -0.07 -3.13 10.93
N ILE A 81 0.52 -4.09 10.22
CA ILE A 81 1.81 -3.91 9.53
C ILE A 81 1.73 -2.79 8.50
N SER A 82 0.65 -2.73 7.71
CA SER A 82 0.43 -1.64 6.76
C SER A 82 0.20 -0.28 7.43
N MET A 83 -0.41 -0.24 8.62
CA MET A 83 -0.65 1.00 9.36
C MET A 83 0.62 1.56 10.01
N ALA A 84 1.48 0.66 10.50
CA ALA A 84 2.58 1.00 11.38
C ALA A 84 3.54 2.07 10.81
N PRO A 85 4.02 1.98 9.55
CA PRO A 85 4.92 3.00 8.98
C PRO A 85 4.28 4.39 8.90
N PHE A 86 2.97 4.49 8.65
CA PHE A 86 2.31 5.79 8.61
C PHE A 86 2.26 6.42 9.99
N ILE A 87 1.93 5.64 11.02
CA ILE A 87 1.86 6.14 12.39
C ILE A 87 3.24 6.53 12.90
N THR A 88 4.23 5.65 12.80
CA THR A 88 5.61 5.93 13.23
C THR A 88 6.22 7.09 12.45
N GLY A 89 5.94 7.19 11.14
CA GLY A 89 6.39 8.28 10.29
C GLY A 89 5.75 9.62 10.66
N LEU A 90 4.46 9.65 10.98
CA LEU A 90 3.79 10.86 11.49
C LEU A 90 4.35 11.29 12.84
N LEU A 91 4.60 10.34 13.75
CA LEU A 91 5.18 10.63 15.07
C LEU A 91 6.59 11.21 14.95
N ALA A 92 7.42 10.68 14.06
CA ALA A 92 8.73 11.26 13.73
C ALA A 92 8.59 12.66 13.10
N ARG A 93 7.65 12.83 12.16
CA ARG A 93 7.39 14.10 11.46
C ARG A 93 6.95 15.23 12.39
N TYR A 94 6.09 14.91 13.37
CA TYR A 94 5.61 15.85 14.38
C TYR A 94 6.50 15.93 15.63
N GLN A 95 7.63 15.20 15.64
CA GLN A 95 8.59 15.19 16.74
C GLN A 95 7.94 14.87 18.09
N VAL A 96 7.04 13.89 18.11
CA VAL A 96 6.33 13.50 19.34
C VAL A 96 7.28 12.70 20.22
N GLY A 97 7.88 13.32 21.24
CA GLY A 97 8.85 12.64 22.10
C GLY A 97 10.21 12.49 21.41
N ASP A 98 10.82 11.31 21.51
CA ASP A 98 12.15 11.06 20.93
C ASP A 98 12.07 10.82 19.42
N TYR A 99 12.62 11.76 18.65
CA TYR A 99 12.69 11.70 17.19
C TYR A 99 13.48 10.48 16.70
N SER A 100 14.63 10.19 17.30
CA SER A 100 15.50 9.08 16.88
C SER A 100 14.79 7.75 17.10
N PHE A 101 14.07 7.60 18.22
CA PHE A 101 13.25 6.42 18.47
C PHE A 101 12.19 6.20 17.38
N TRP A 102 11.38 7.23 17.07
CA TRP A 102 10.33 7.09 16.05
C TRP A 102 10.86 6.90 14.65
N LEU A 103 11.99 7.52 14.32
CA LEU A 103 12.66 7.30 13.04
C LEU A 103 13.13 5.85 12.91
N THR A 104 13.79 5.30 13.94
CA THR A 104 14.21 3.89 13.95
C THR A 104 13.00 2.95 13.87
N ALA A 105 11.93 3.24 14.62
CA ALA A 105 10.69 2.46 14.55
C ALA A 105 10.05 2.54 13.15
N HIS A 106 10.07 3.70 12.51
CA HIS A 106 9.58 3.88 11.15
C HIS A 106 10.34 3.02 10.15
N ILE A 107 11.68 3.07 10.18
CA ILE A 107 12.54 2.25 9.33
C ILE A 107 12.27 0.76 9.55
N LEU A 108 12.25 0.31 10.81
CA LEU A 108 11.96 -1.09 11.15
C LEU A 108 10.59 -1.54 10.63
N THR A 109 9.55 -0.73 10.83
CA THR A 109 8.20 -1.07 10.33
C THR A 109 8.14 -1.07 8.80
N GLY A 110 8.89 -0.18 8.13
CA GLY A 110 9.04 -0.18 6.68
C GLY A 110 9.72 -1.45 6.16
N GLU A 111 10.79 -1.89 6.80
CA GLU A 111 11.48 -3.15 6.46
C GLU A 111 10.57 -4.37 6.68
N ILE A 112 9.80 -4.40 7.77
CA ILE A 112 8.81 -5.46 8.02
C ILE A 112 7.75 -5.50 6.91
N VAL A 113 7.25 -4.34 6.46
CA VAL A 113 6.32 -4.27 5.32
C VAL A 113 6.98 -4.85 4.08
N LEU A 114 8.18 -4.39 3.71
CA LEU A 114 8.88 -4.87 2.52
C LEU A 114 9.13 -6.38 2.54
N PHE A 115 9.54 -6.91 3.69
CA PHE A 115 9.71 -8.34 3.89
C PHE A 115 8.39 -9.11 3.79
N ALA A 116 7.28 -8.55 4.28
CA ALA A 116 5.97 -9.18 4.25
C ALA A 116 5.30 -9.18 2.87
N ILE A 117 5.69 -8.31 1.93
CA ILE A 117 5.08 -8.20 0.60
C ILE A 117 5.01 -9.56 -0.13
N PRO A 118 6.11 -10.30 -0.36
CA PRO A 118 6.05 -11.53 -1.14
C PRO A 118 5.28 -12.68 -0.48
N PHE A 119 5.15 -12.69 0.85
CA PHE A 119 4.61 -13.85 1.61
C PHE A 119 3.17 -13.67 2.09
N THR A 120 2.58 -12.50 1.88
CA THR A 120 1.25 -12.17 2.43
C THR A 120 0.27 -11.69 1.36
N LYS A 121 -0.94 -11.33 1.78
CA LYS A 121 -1.92 -10.68 0.89
C LYS A 121 -1.42 -9.33 0.36
N LEU A 122 -0.32 -8.77 0.87
CA LEU A 122 0.35 -7.58 0.32
C LEU A 122 1.02 -7.81 -1.05
N SER A 123 1.21 -9.06 -1.46
CA SER A 123 1.77 -9.41 -2.78
C SER A 123 0.98 -8.80 -3.94
N HIS A 124 -0.28 -8.41 -3.72
CA HIS A 124 -1.09 -7.68 -4.69
C HIS A 124 -0.44 -6.37 -5.16
N VAL A 125 0.47 -5.76 -4.39
CA VAL A 125 1.21 -4.56 -4.82
C VAL A 125 1.89 -4.78 -6.18
N PHE A 126 2.40 -5.99 -6.42
CA PHE A 126 3.00 -6.38 -7.70
C PHE A 126 2.04 -7.21 -8.56
N LEU A 127 1.38 -8.21 -7.95
CA LEU A 127 0.57 -9.19 -8.68
C LEU A 127 -0.75 -8.62 -9.22
N PHE A 128 -1.20 -7.46 -8.75
CA PHE A 128 -2.39 -6.80 -9.29
C PHE A 128 -2.23 -6.55 -10.80
N PHE A 129 -1.11 -5.96 -11.24
CA PHE A 129 -0.92 -5.64 -12.65
C PHE A 129 -0.80 -6.90 -13.50
N ALA A 130 -0.04 -7.90 -13.03
CA ALA A 130 0.13 -9.17 -13.72
C ALA A 130 -1.21 -9.93 -13.88
N SER A 131 -2.00 -10.02 -12.81
CA SER A 131 -3.31 -10.69 -12.86
C SER A 131 -4.30 -9.96 -13.77
N ARG A 132 -4.31 -8.62 -13.79
CA ARG A 132 -5.15 -7.84 -14.71
C ARG A 132 -4.72 -7.98 -16.17
N ALA A 133 -3.41 -8.03 -16.43
CA ALA A 133 -2.88 -8.30 -17.78
C ALA A 133 -3.28 -9.70 -18.26
N GLN A 134 -3.09 -10.72 -17.43
CA GLN A 134 -3.49 -12.10 -17.75
C GLN A 134 -4.99 -12.21 -18.03
N LEU A 135 -5.84 -11.67 -17.14
CA LEU A 135 -7.30 -11.69 -17.36
C LEU A 135 -7.69 -10.95 -18.64
N GLY A 136 -7.03 -9.82 -18.94
CA GLY A 136 -7.22 -9.09 -20.19
C GLY A 136 -6.91 -9.95 -21.41
N MET A 137 -5.79 -10.68 -21.38
CA MET A 137 -5.43 -11.63 -22.45
C MET A 137 -6.45 -12.76 -22.56
N ASP A 138 -6.85 -13.40 -21.45
CA ASP A 138 -7.80 -14.51 -21.44
C ASP A 138 -9.16 -14.11 -22.03
N PHE A 139 -9.69 -12.94 -21.65
CA PHE A 139 -10.95 -12.44 -22.21
C PHE A 139 -10.79 -11.93 -23.66
N GLY A 140 -9.64 -11.37 -24.02
CA GLY A 140 -9.34 -10.97 -25.39
C GLY A 140 -9.32 -12.17 -26.34
N ILE A 141 -8.66 -13.26 -25.93
CA ILE A 141 -8.61 -14.53 -26.66
C ILE A 141 -10.03 -15.14 -26.76
N LYS A 142 -10.78 -15.18 -25.64
CA LYS A 142 -12.11 -15.82 -25.59
C LYS A 142 -13.24 -15.03 -26.24
N ARG A 143 -13.17 -13.69 -26.34
CA ARG A 143 -14.28 -12.84 -26.85
C ARG A 143 -14.00 -12.12 -28.17
N GLY A 144 -12.75 -12.04 -28.66
CA GLY A 144 -12.42 -11.22 -29.84
C GLY A 144 -11.35 -11.75 -30.80
N GLY A 145 -10.76 -12.94 -30.55
CA GLY A 145 -9.48 -13.29 -31.20
C GLY A 145 -9.37 -14.65 -31.88
N ILE A 146 -10.38 -15.51 -31.85
CA ILE A 146 -10.37 -16.75 -32.65
C ILE A 146 -11.45 -16.65 -33.73
N ARG A 147 -11.19 -15.80 -34.72
CA ARG A 147 -11.48 -16.21 -36.10
C ARG A 147 -10.37 -17.18 -36.50
N GLY A 148 -10.52 -18.44 -36.12
CA GLY A 148 -9.70 -19.58 -36.54
C GLY A 148 -8.18 -19.40 -36.44
N THR A 149 -7.58 -19.66 -35.28
CA THR A 149 -6.21 -20.16 -35.26
C THR A 149 -6.26 -21.68 -35.38
N LYS A 150 -5.40 -22.27 -36.24
CA LYS A 150 -5.27 -23.72 -36.45
C LYS A 150 -4.35 -24.40 -35.42
N MET A 151 -4.00 -23.72 -34.33
CA MET A 151 -3.08 -24.27 -33.34
C MET A 151 -3.87 -25.02 -32.27
N ALA A 152 -3.61 -26.32 -32.17
CA ALA A 152 -4.25 -27.25 -31.24
C ALA A 152 -3.43 -27.37 -29.94
N TRP A 153 -3.20 -26.25 -29.27
CA TRP A 153 -2.67 -26.24 -27.91
C TRP A 153 -3.36 -25.13 -27.10
#